data_AF-A0A1C6CQG4-F1
#
_entry.id   AF-A0A1C6CQG4-F1
#
_cell.length_a   1.000
_cell.length_b   1.000
_cell.length_c   1.000
_cell.angle_alpha   90.00
_cell.angle_beta   90.00
_cell.angle_gamma   90.00
#
_symmetry.space_group_name_H-M   'P 1'
#
loop_
_entity.id
_entity.type
_entity.pdbx_description
1 polymer ?
#
loop_
_entity_poly.entity_id
_entity_poly.type
_entity_poly.pdbx_seq_one_letter_code
_entity_poly.pdbx_strand_id
1 'polypeptide(L)'
;MHSPAIEIEPIHRVLFNVDCAAVLLSLITWSDSNMAGCSFGGSKQQPFTLAGPHMSNVLSFEDPTAPLTVGTIDEFIEYYLEHHKEARVDYVHDEPAVRALCKKGAVAFLMPPFAKSDLFKGVVMGGVLPRKTFSMGHAEEKRYYVECRKITE
;
A
#
# COMPACT_ATOMS: atom_id res chain seq x y z
N MET A 1 -28.62 -1.14 -17.86
CA MET A 1 -27.47 -0.23 -17.68
C MET A 1 -26.41 -0.99 -16.90
N HIS A 2 -25.51 -1.70 -17.61
CA HIS A 2 -24.28 -2.19 -16.99
C HIS A 2 -23.35 -0.99 -16.91
N SER A 3 -23.23 -0.38 -15.72
CA SER A 3 -22.06 0.46 -15.48
C SER A 3 -20.84 -0.45 -15.63
N PRO A 4 -19.84 -0.13 -16.46
CA PRO A 4 -18.55 -0.82 -16.38
C PRO A 4 -18.15 -0.82 -14.90
N ALA A 5 -17.74 -1.98 -14.41
CA ALA A 5 -17.46 -2.19 -13.00
C ALA A 5 -16.51 -1.09 -12.53
N ILE A 6 -16.87 -0.41 -11.44
CA ILE A 6 -15.98 0.51 -10.75
C ILE A 6 -14.63 -0.20 -10.57
N GLU A 7 -13.61 0.24 -11.31
CA GLU A 7 -12.27 -0.34 -11.21
C GLU A 7 -11.68 0.07 -9.85
N ILE A 8 -11.19 -0.93 -9.13
CA ILE A 8 -10.56 -0.76 -7.84
C ILE A 8 -9.06 -0.91 -8.05
N GLU A 9 -8.34 0.20 -7.94
CA GLU A 9 -6.90 0.22 -8.06
C GLU A 9 -6.26 0.26 -6.66
N PRO A 10 -5.20 -0.51 -6.40
CA PRO A 10 -4.47 -0.41 -5.16
C PRO A 10 -3.82 0.96 -5.02
N ILE A 11 -3.60 1.40 -3.79
CA ILE A 11 -2.78 2.58 -3.52
C ILE A 11 -1.41 2.11 -3.05
N HIS A 12 -0.35 2.57 -3.72
CA HIS A 12 1.03 2.25 -3.37
C HIS A 12 1.59 3.25 -2.35
N ARG A 13 2.55 2.83 -1.54
CA ARG A 13 3.25 3.71 -0.59
C ARG A 13 4.61 4.07 -1.16
N VAL A 14 4.97 5.34 -1.15
CA VAL A 14 6.22 5.85 -1.69
C VAL A 14 6.98 6.60 -0.60
N LEU A 15 8.10 6.05 -0.17
CA LEU A 15 9.04 6.66 0.75
C LEU A 15 10.05 7.54 -0.01
N PHE A 16 10.31 8.72 0.55
CA PHE A 16 11.33 9.65 0.06
C PHE A 16 12.36 9.93 1.14
N ASN A 17 13.53 10.41 0.71
CA ASN A 17 14.68 10.70 1.57
C ASN A 17 15.16 9.46 2.33
N VAL A 18 15.11 8.30 1.68
CA VAL A 18 15.49 7.02 2.26
C VAL A 18 16.42 6.28 1.32
N ASP A 19 17.23 5.39 1.88
CA ASP A 19 18.00 4.41 1.12
C ASP A 19 17.23 3.07 1.03
N CYS A 20 17.22 2.46 -0.16
CA CYS A 20 16.45 1.24 -0.41
C CYS A 20 16.97 0.04 0.39
N ALA A 21 18.28 -0.10 0.55
CA ALA A 21 18.87 -1.18 1.33
C ALA A 21 18.58 -0.97 2.84
N ALA A 22 18.63 0.27 3.32
CA ALA A 22 18.25 0.60 4.69
C ALA A 22 16.77 0.30 4.98
N VAL A 23 15.86 0.64 4.05
CA VAL A 23 14.43 0.30 4.16
C VAL A 23 14.23 -1.21 4.21
N LEU A 24 14.88 -1.95 3.30
CA LEU A 24 14.77 -3.42 3.27
C LEU A 24 15.30 -4.07 4.55
N LEU A 25 16.45 -3.63 5.05
CA LEU A 25 17.02 -4.14 6.29
C LEU A 25 16.11 -3.84 7.49
N SER A 26 15.57 -2.62 7.54
CA SER A 26 14.64 -2.21 8.62
C SER A 26 13.35 -3.01 8.57
N LEU A 27 12.83 -3.29 7.37
CA LEU A 27 11.64 -4.12 7.16
C LEU A 27 11.85 -5.54 7.67
N ILE A 28 12.98 -6.17 7.32
CA ILE A 28 13.31 -7.51 7.79
C ILE A 28 13.44 -7.52 9.32
N THR A 29 14.21 -6.58 9.88
CA THR A 29 14.43 -6.47 11.34
C THR A 29 13.13 -6.24 12.11
N TRP A 30 12.27 -5.35 11.60
CA TRP A 30 10.96 -5.09 12.17
C TRP A 30 10.06 -6.32 12.06
N SER A 31 10.05 -7.01 10.91
CA SER A 31 9.23 -8.20 10.70
C SER A 31 9.61 -9.34 11.63
N ASP A 32 10.91 -9.54 11.89
CA ASP A 32 11.38 -10.56 12.84
C ASP A 32 10.99 -10.18 14.28
N SER A 33 11.14 -8.91 14.64
CA SER A 33 10.82 -8.40 15.99
C SER A 33 9.32 -8.48 16.31
N ASN A 34 8.47 -8.36 15.30
CA ASN A 34 7.00 -8.45 15.43
C ASN A 34 6.46 -9.84 15.11
N MET A 35 7.34 -10.84 14.92
CA MET A 35 7.00 -12.20 14.50
C MET A 35 6.17 -12.28 13.21
N ALA A 36 6.24 -11.23 12.38
CA ALA A 36 5.54 -11.20 11.11
C ALA A 36 6.22 -12.09 10.05
N GLY A 37 7.55 -12.15 10.12
CA GLY A 37 8.41 -12.85 9.15
C GLY A 37 8.31 -12.27 7.74
N CYS A 38 9.45 -11.98 7.11
CA CYS A 38 9.46 -11.48 5.73
C CYS A 38 10.45 -12.28 4.89
N SER A 39 9.98 -12.83 3.76
CA SER A 39 10.81 -13.62 2.85
C SER A 39 10.73 -13.12 1.41
N PHE A 40 11.78 -13.41 0.64
CA PHE A 40 11.79 -13.16 -0.80
C PHE A 40 10.86 -14.11 -1.54
N GLY A 41 10.13 -13.57 -2.52
CA GLY A 41 9.11 -14.28 -3.28
C GLY A 41 7.70 -13.97 -2.78
N GLY A 42 6.71 -14.38 -3.58
CA GLY A 42 5.28 -14.12 -3.32
C GLY A 42 4.51 -15.35 -2.86
N SER A 43 5.16 -16.32 -2.21
CA SER A 43 4.56 -17.61 -1.85
C SER A 43 3.88 -17.63 -0.48
N LYS A 44 4.02 -16.57 0.31
CA LYS A 44 3.44 -16.46 1.67
C LYS A 44 2.12 -15.68 1.66
N GLN A 45 1.57 -15.39 2.85
CA GLN A 45 0.20 -14.90 3.00
C GLN A 45 -0.05 -13.53 2.38
N GLN A 46 0.90 -12.60 2.53
CA GLN A 46 0.72 -11.21 2.08
C GLN A 46 1.88 -10.78 1.17
N PRO A 47 1.79 -11.03 -0.14
CA PRO A 47 2.79 -10.60 -1.10
C PRO A 47 2.68 -9.10 -1.42
N PHE A 48 3.83 -8.47 -1.66
CA PHE A 48 3.98 -7.10 -2.13
C PHE A 48 5.31 -6.95 -2.90
N THR A 49 5.50 -5.85 -3.61
CA THR A 49 6.80 -5.55 -4.25
C THR A 49 7.46 -4.36 -3.58
N LEU A 50 8.72 -4.52 -3.18
CA LEU A 50 9.60 -3.41 -2.81
C LEU A 50 10.38 -2.95 -4.04
N ALA A 51 10.19 -1.71 -4.46
CA ALA A 51 10.82 -1.13 -5.63
C ALA A 51 11.66 0.10 -5.27
N GLY A 52 12.93 0.10 -5.67
CA GLY A 52 13.84 1.23 -5.56
C GLY A 52 14.38 1.67 -6.93
N PRO A 53 15.41 2.53 -6.96
CA PRO A 53 15.96 3.07 -8.21
C PRO A 53 16.56 2.01 -9.15
N HIS A 54 17.13 0.95 -8.57
CA HIS A 54 17.88 -0.08 -9.29
C HIS A 54 17.40 -1.51 -9.00
N MET A 55 16.34 -1.66 -8.22
CA MET A 55 15.87 -2.96 -7.75
C MET A 55 14.35 -2.98 -7.65
N SER A 56 13.77 -4.17 -7.84
CA SER A 56 12.34 -4.42 -7.67
C SER A 56 12.19 -5.88 -7.28
N ASN A 57 11.92 -6.13 -6.01
CA ASN A 57 11.84 -7.48 -5.46
C ASN A 57 10.44 -7.75 -4.90
N VAL A 58 9.91 -8.93 -5.21
CA VAL A 58 8.71 -9.42 -4.56
C VAL A 58 9.09 -9.98 -3.20
N LEU A 59 8.37 -9.54 -2.17
CA LEU A 59 8.48 -10.00 -0.79
C LEU A 59 7.10 -10.48 -0.34
N SER A 60 7.06 -11.31 0.70
CA SER A 60 5.79 -11.68 1.32
C SER A 60 5.94 -11.90 2.82
N PHE A 61 4.92 -11.49 3.57
CA PHE A 61 4.83 -11.77 5.00
C PHE A 61 4.29 -13.18 5.26
N GLU A 62 4.89 -13.85 6.26
CA GLU A 62 4.51 -15.22 6.65
C GLU A 62 3.32 -15.22 7.59
N ASP A 63 3.39 -14.41 8.65
CA ASP A 63 2.44 -14.31 9.75
C ASP A 63 2.06 -12.83 9.98
N PRO A 64 1.33 -12.22 9.03
CA PRO A 64 1.12 -10.77 9.01
C PRO A 64 0.41 -10.22 10.27
N THR A 65 0.79 -9.02 10.69
CA THR A 65 0.24 -8.35 11.88
C THR A 65 -1.17 -7.79 11.66
N ALA A 66 -1.54 -7.50 10.40
CA ALA A 66 -2.86 -7.01 10.03
C ALA A 66 -3.55 -7.93 9.01
N PRO A 67 -4.90 -7.89 8.90
CA PRO A 67 -5.64 -8.72 7.95
C PRO A 67 -5.32 -8.46 6.46
N LEU A 68 -4.83 -7.26 6.13
CA LEU A 68 -4.50 -6.84 4.77
C LEU A 68 -3.03 -6.43 4.70
N THR A 69 -2.36 -6.72 3.57
CA THR A 69 -0.95 -6.32 3.30
C THR A 69 -0.71 -4.85 3.56
N VAL A 70 -1.70 -4.02 3.20
CA VAL A 70 -1.72 -2.59 3.46
C VAL A 70 -1.52 -2.26 4.94
N GLY A 71 -2.22 -2.95 5.84
CA GLY A 71 -2.12 -2.69 7.28
C GLY A 71 -0.74 -3.04 7.83
N THR A 72 -0.23 -4.22 7.51
CA THR A 72 1.10 -4.69 7.94
C THR A 72 2.21 -3.74 7.45
N ILE A 73 2.09 -3.26 6.22
CA ILE A 73 3.04 -2.29 5.64
C ILE A 73 2.91 -0.91 6.28
N ASP A 74 1.69 -0.44 6.55
CA ASP A 74 1.49 0.85 7.19
C ASP A 74 2.04 0.85 8.64
N GLU A 75 1.88 -0.24 9.39
CA GLU A 75 2.51 -0.41 10.72
C GLU A 75 4.05 -0.36 10.64
N PHE A 76 4.65 -1.03 9.65
CA PHE A 76 6.09 -0.91 9.40
C PHE A 76 6.50 0.53 9.05
N ILE A 77 5.75 1.21 8.18
CA ILE A 77 6.07 2.57 7.75
C ILE A 77 6.00 3.53 8.94
N GLU A 78 4.98 3.40 9.80
CA GLU A 78 4.88 4.19 11.04
C GLU A 78 6.12 3.99 11.91
N TYR A 79 6.51 2.74 12.18
CA TYR A 79 7.75 2.41 12.88
C TYR A 79 8.98 3.03 12.21
N TYR A 80 9.09 2.95 10.89
CA TYR A 80 10.24 3.48 10.14
C TYR A 80 10.33 5.01 10.25
N LEU A 81 9.21 5.73 10.08
CA LEU A 81 9.16 7.19 10.18
C LEU A 81 9.42 7.68 11.61
N GLU A 82 9.11 6.88 12.63
CA GLU A 82 9.47 7.21 14.01
C GLU A 82 10.99 7.24 14.23
N HIS A 83 11.73 6.39 13.53
CA HIS A 83 13.19 6.25 13.66
C HIS A 83 13.99 7.03 12.60
N HIS A 84 13.34 7.51 11.54
CA HIS A 84 13.95 8.27 10.45
C HIS A 84 13.17 9.56 10.18
N LYS A 85 13.54 10.67 10.83
CA LYS A 85 12.77 11.92 10.82
C LYS A 85 12.83 12.67 9.48
N GLU A 86 13.86 12.41 8.68
CA GLU A 86 14.04 12.93 7.32
C GLU A 86 13.14 12.23 6.30
N ALA A 87 12.69 11.01 6.62
CA ALA A 87 11.87 10.21 5.75
C ALA A 87 10.43 10.74 5.71
N ARG A 88 9.77 10.53 4.57
CA ARG A 88 8.35 10.86 4.39
C ARG A 88 7.69 9.83 3.50
N VAL A 89 6.40 9.61 3.71
CA VAL A 89 5.56 8.73 2.89
C VAL A 89 4.55 9.53 2.07
N ASP A 90 4.35 9.14 0.82
CA ASP A 90 3.23 9.56 -0.02
C ASP A 90 2.46 8.34 -0.54
N TYR A 91 1.24 8.59 -1.02
CA TYR A 91 0.27 7.55 -1.39
C TYR A 91 -0.19 7.76 -2.83
N VAL A 92 0.20 6.85 -3.72
CA VAL A 92 0.04 7.00 -5.17
C VAL A 92 -0.62 5.76 -5.75
N HIS A 93 -1.75 5.95 -6.44
CA HIS A 93 -2.47 4.88 -7.15
C HIS A 93 -1.87 4.50 -8.51
N ASP A 94 -1.29 5.47 -9.24
CA ASP A 94 -0.75 5.24 -10.59
C ASP A 94 0.64 4.57 -10.50
N GLU A 95 0.71 3.27 -10.79
CA GLU A 95 1.95 2.51 -10.77
C GLU A 95 3.04 3.08 -11.71
N PRO A 96 2.74 3.49 -12.96
CA PRO A 96 3.68 4.22 -13.81
C PRO A 96 4.32 5.45 -13.12
N ALA A 97 3.53 6.30 -12.46
CA ALA A 97 4.05 7.43 -11.69
C ALA A 97 4.95 6.98 -10.53
N VAL A 98 4.56 5.93 -9.79
CA VAL A 98 5.40 5.35 -8.73
C VAL A 98 6.75 4.91 -9.27
N ARG A 99 6.77 4.17 -10.39
CA ARG A 99 8.01 3.72 -11.03
C ARG A 99 8.88 4.89 -11.51
N ALA A 100 8.27 5.98 -11.98
CA ALA A 100 8.99 7.20 -12.33
C ALA A 100 9.60 7.89 -11.10
N LEU A 101 8.93 7.84 -9.94
CA LEU A 101 9.48 8.33 -8.67
C LEU A 101 10.63 7.45 -8.16
N CYS A 102 10.52 6.11 -8.28
CA CYS A 102 11.62 5.20 -7.94
C CYS A 102 12.88 5.51 -8.74
N LYS A 103 12.77 5.78 -10.05
CA LYS A 103 13.90 6.21 -10.90
C LYS A 103 14.57 7.51 -10.42
N LYS A 104 13.87 8.34 -9.64
CA LYS A 104 14.39 9.59 -9.06
C LYS A 104 14.98 9.43 -7.65
N GLY A 105 15.07 8.20 -7.13
CA GLY A 105 15.61 7.94 -5.79
C GLY A 105 14.59 7.52 -4.74
N ALA A 106 13.29 7.47 -5.07
CA ALA A 106 12.28 7.03 -4.11
C ALA A 106 12.28 5.51 -3.93
N VAL A 107 11.71 5.05 -2.81
CA VAL A 107 11.50 3.64 -2.50
C VAL A 107 10.01 3.40 -2.34
N ALA A 108 9.45 2.40 -3.01
CA ALA A 108 8.01 2.18 -3.03
C ALA A 108 7.64 0.76 -2.61
N PHE A 109 6.50 0.65 -1.92
CA PHE A 109 5.78 -0.58 -1.68
C PHE A 109 4.61 -0.64 -2.65
N LEU A 110 4.75 -1.46 -3.69
CA LEU A 110 3.65 -1.74 -4.61
C LEU A 110 2.74 -2.80 -4.00
N MET A 111 1.54 -2.35 -3.63
CA MET A 111 0.49 -3.22 -3.13
C MET A 111 -0.04 -4.19 -4.20
N PRO A 112 -0.44 -5.41 -3.81
CA PRO A 112 -1.08 -6.34 -4.72
C PRO A 112 -2.43 -5.78 -5.22
N PRO A 113 -2.94 -6.25 -6.38
CA PRO A 113 -4.27 -5.90 -6.85
C PRO A 113 -5.33 -6.12 -5.77
N PHE A 114 -6.21 -5.16 -5.56
CA PHE A 114 -7.22 -5.24 -4.52
C PHE A 114 -8.48 -5.95 -5.05
N ALA A 115 -8.71 -7.19 -4.62
CA ALA A 115 -9.89 -7.95 -5.04
C ALA A 115 -11.09 -7.66 -4.13
N LYS A 116 -12.30 -7.85 -4.66
CA LYS A 116 -13.55 -7.71 -3.87
C LYS A 116 -13.56 -8.61 -2.63
N SER A 117 -12.91 -9.77 -2.68
CA SER A 117 -12.73 -10.67 -1.52
C SER A 117 -11.94 -10.03 -0.38
N ASP A 118 -11.01 -9.13 -0.68
CA ASP A 118 -10.18 -8.45 0.32
C ASP A 118 -10.97 -7.36 1.06
N LEU A 119 -12.02 -6.81 0.42
CA LEU A 119 -13.01 -5.96 1.10
C LEU A 119 -13.65 -6.70 2.29
N PHE A 120 -14.04 -7.96 2.08
CA PHE A 120 -14.64 -8.77 3.14
C PHE A 120 -13.62 -9.15 4.21
N LYS A 121 -12.39 -9.52 3.84
CA LYS A 121 -11.34 -9.80 4.83
C LYS A 121 -11.09 -8.59 5.73
N GLY A 122 -10.94 -7.40 5.15
CA GLY A 122 -10.71 -6.18 5.93
C GLY A 122 -11.87 -5.81 6.85
N VAL A 123 -13.11 -5.88 6.37
CA VAL A 123 -14.30 -5.52 7.17
C VAL A 123 -14.62 -6.58 8.23
N VAL A 124 -14.57 -7.87 7.87
CA VAL A 124 -14.96 -8.97 8.75
C VAL A 124 -13.90 -9.21 9.83
N MET A 125 -12.62 -9.10 9.50
CA MET A 125 -11.53 -9.41 10.45
C MET A 125 -10.98 -8.17 11.15
N GLY A 126 -11.04 -6.98 10.52
CA GLY A 126 -10.48 -5.73 11.05
C GLY A 126 -11.51 -4.67 11.44
N GLY A 127 -12.80 -4.90 11.19
CA GLY A 127 -13.90 -3.97 11.49
C GLY A 127 -13.98 -2.77 10.53
N VAL A 128 -12.85 -2.11 10.24
CA VAL A 128 -12.74 -1.01 9.28
C VAL A 128 -11.57 -1.22 8.32
N LEU A 129 -11.71 -0.76 7.08
CA LEU A 129 -10.60 -0.80 6.12
C LEU A 129 -9.57 0.29 6.46
N PRO A 130 -8.26 -0.02 6.41
CA PRO A 130 -7.23 1.00 6.57
C PRO A 130 -7.42 2.16 5.59
N ARG A 131 -7.05 3.37 6.02
CA ARG A 131 -7.16 4.55 5.16
C ARG A 131 -6.30 4.36 3.91
N LYS A 132 -6.77 4.85 2.76
CA LYS A 132 -6.04 4.76 1.48
C LYS A 132 -5.64 3.32 1.10
N THR A 133 -6.55 2.36 1.32
CA THR A 133 -6.36 0.97 0.86
C THR A 133 -6.47 0.87 -0.66
N PHE A 134 -7.49 1.50 -1.25
CA PHE A 134 -7.72 1.49 -2.68
C PHE A 134 -8.29 2.83 -3.16
N SER A 135 -8.15 3.05 -4.46
CA SER A 135 -8.72 4.14 -5.23
C SER A 135 -9.94 3.63 -5.98
N MET A 136 -10.98 4.47 -6.09
CA MET A 136 -12.22 4.15 -6.79
C MET A 136 -12.44 5.12 -7.96
N GLY A 137 -12.50 4.61 -9.19
CA GLY A 137 -12.68 5.42 -10.42
C GLY A 137 -11.42 6.20 -10.84
N HIS A 138 -11.38 6.61 -12.12
CA HIS A 138 -10.23 7.34 -12.67
C HIS A 138 -10.09 8.73 -12.02
N ALA A 139 -8.86 9.25 -11.94
CA ALA A 139 -8.58 10.56 -11.34
C ALA A 139 -9.39 11.72 -11.96
N GLU A 140 -9.78 11.60 -13.22
CA GLU A 140 -10.63 12.58 -13.94
C GLU A 140 -12.09 12.56 -13.46
N GLU A 141 -12.62 11.39 -13.07
CA GLU A 141 -14.00 11.21 -12.61
C GLU A 141 -14.20 11.68 -11.16
N LYS A 142 -13.11 11.74 -10.36
CA LYS A 142 -13.15 12.20 -8.96
C LYS A 142 -13.34 13.71 -8.79
N ARG A 143 -13.26 14.51 -9.87
CA ARG A 143 -13.43 15.97 -9.80
C ARG A 143 -14.88 16.43 -9.59
N TYR A 144 -15.86 15.52 -9.67
CA TYR A 144 -17.29 15.84 -9.63
C TYR A 144 -18.03 15.15 -8.47
N TYR A 145 -17.58 15.35 -7.22
CA TYR A 145 -18.35 14.94 -6.03
C TYR A 145 -19.10 16.13 -5.42
N VAL A 146 -20.11 16.64 -6.12
CA VAL A 146 -21.20 17.44 -5.51
C VAL A 146 -22.52 17.05 -6.17
N GLU A 147 -23.00 15.84 -5.92
CA GLU A 147 -24.41 15.51 -6.11
C GLU A 147 -25.11 15.51 -4.75
N CYS A 148 -25.38 16.69 -4.21
CA CYS A 148 -26.32 16.84 -3.11
C CYS A 148 -27.73 16.88 -3.69
N ARG A 149 -28.54 15.84 -3.45
CA ARG A 149 -30.00 15.95 -3.63
C ARG A 149 -30.55 16.80 -2.49
N LYS A 150 -31.07 17.98 -2.81
CA LYS A 150 -31.80 18.82 -1.88
C LYS A 150 -33.03 18.05 -1.38
N ILE A 151 -33.10 17.79 -0.07
CA ILE A 151 -34.35 17.34 0.56
C ILE A 151 -35.26 18.57 0.64
N THR A 152 -36.38 18.54 -0.07
CA THR A 152 -37.46 19.52 0.08
C THR A 152 -38.47 18.97 1.07
N GLU A 153 -38.84 19.78 2.07
CA GLU A 153 -40.02 19.53 2.94
C GLU A 153 -41.32 19.47 2.13
#